data_AF-A0A7J9L8C0-F1
#
_entry.id   AF-A0A7J9L8C0-F1
#
_cell.length_a   1.000
_cell.length_b   1.000
_cell.length_c   1.000
_cell.angle_alpha   90.00
_cell.angle_beta   90.00
_cell.angle_gamma   90.00
#
_symmetry.space_group_name_H-M   'P 1'
#
loop_
_entity.id
_entity.type
_entity.pdbx_description
1 polymer ?
#
loop_
_entity_poly.entity_id
_entity_poly.type
_entity_poly.pdbx_seq_one_letter_code
_entity_poly.pdbx_strand_id
1 'polypeptide(L)'
;MVQVETSIEQLYENVCDMQSSDQSPSRQSFGSYGEESRIDSELHHLAGGESTEVEIMKGEEQEVDKPEDDSRSNSSSKKGSSSSGKKSGLLDKPRPTGVKSISSGDVKKVSRPQLDSEASTKPNVKGKTPPEKPPINKGKVKTLKKPNTGVLPMKKGKGSKLQNGTEDASESGLGNPDLGPFLLKQARDLVSAGDNPQKALELALRAAKSYELCSSGKPNLELVMCLHVTAAIYCSLGQYNEAIPLLEQSIEIPVIEEGQEHALAKFAGHMQLGDTYAMLGQLENSITCYSTGFEVQKRVLGETDPRVGETCRYLAEAHMQALQFDEAQRLCQMALDIHRENSTPASLEEAADRRLMGLICETKGDHEAALEHLVLARMAMVANSQEAEVASVDCSIGDAYLSLSRYDEAVFAYQKALTAFKTTKGENHPAIGSVFVRLADLYYRTGKLRESTSYCENALRIYEKPMPGIPPEEIATGLTDVSAIYESMNDLDQAIKLLQKALKIYNDVPGQQSTVAGIEAQMGVMYYMLGNYSESYNSFSSAISKLRICRDKKSAFFGIALNQMGLACVQRYAIKEAVELFEEAKSILEQECGPYHPDTLSVYSNLAGTYDAIGSLFLMLFVSCDMMLKQVG
;
A
#
# COMPACT_ATOMS: atom_id res chain seq x y z
N MET A 1 -32.24 -8.07 -21.19
CA MET A 1 -32.09 -7.49 -19.84
C MET A 1 -32.11 -8.66 -18.88
N VAL A 2 -30.93 -9.08 -18.40
CA VAL A 2 -30.85 -10.07 -17.33
C VAL A 2 -31.14 -9.32 -16.04
N GLN A 3 -32.09 -9.81 -15.23
CA GLN A 3 -32.20 -9.38 -13.84
C GLN A 3 -30.97 -9.90 -13.12
N VAL A 4 -30.06 -9.02 -12.74
CA VAL A 4 -29.05 -9.34 -11.72
C VAL A 4 -29.76 -9.27 -10.37
N GLU A 5 -30.53 -10.31 -10.07
CA GLU A 5 -30.94 -10.62 -8.70
C GLU A 5 -29.72 -11.20 -7.99
N THR A 6 -28.91 -10.32 -7.40
CA THR A 6 -27.77 -10.73 -6.58
C THR A 6 -28.31 -11.33 -5.28
N SER A 7 -28.05 -12.62 -5.06
CA SER A 7 -28.30 -13.28 -3.80
C SER A 7 -27.12 -13.14 -2.83
N ILE A 8 -27.21 -13.78 -1.67
CA ILE A 8 -26.12 -13.81 -0.68
C ILE A 8 -24.92 -14.60 -1.21
N GLU A 9 -25.15 -15.59 -2.06
CA GLU A 9 -24.08 -16.27 -2.81
C GLU A 9 -23.29 -15.26 -3.62
N GLN A 10 -23.93 -14.30 -4.32
CA GLN A 10 -23.19 -13.26 -5.03
C GLN A 10 -22.36 -12.39 -4.08
N LEU A 11 -22.89 -12.02 -2.91
CA LEU A 11 -22.14 -11.26 -1.90
C LEU A 11 -20.94 -12.07 -1.36
N TYR A 12 -21.11 -13.38 -1.19
CA TYR A 12 -20.10 -14.32 -0.73
C TYR A 12 -19.01 -14.57 -1.79
N GLU A 13 -19.40 -14.85 -3.04
CA GLU A 13 -18.45 -15.01 -4.15
C GLU A 13 -17.74 -13.68 -4.42
N ASN A 14 -18.42 -12.52 -4.35
CA ASN A 14 -17.75 -11.21 -4.41
C ASN A 14 -16.71 -11.01 -3.28
N VAL A 15 -16.83 -11.72 -2.15
CA VAL A 15 -15.84 -11.74 -1.07
C VAL A 15 -14.74 -12.80 -1.31
N CYS A 16 -14.99 -13.87 -2.09
CA CYS A 16 -14.01 -14.91 -2.41
C CYS A 16 -13.19 -14.58 -3.68
N ASP A 17 -13.88 -14.30 -4.80
CA ASP A 17 -13.36 -13.91 -6.13
C ASP A 17 -12.52 -12.60 -6.13
N MET A 18 -12.39 -11.91 -4.99
CA MET A 18 -11.52 -10.74 -4.84
C MET A 18 -10.04 -11.13 -4.89
N GLN A 19 -9.57 -11.39 -6.11
CA GLN A 19 -8.17 -11.41 -6.47
C GLN A 19 -7.56 -10.02 -6.23
N SER A 20 -6.27 -9.99 -5.89
CA SER A 20 -5.49 -8.75 -5.80
C SER A 20 -5.45 -8.08 -7.17
N SER A 21 -6.24 -7.02 -7.35
CA SER A 21 -6.28 -6.30 -8.62
C SER A 21 -5.12 -5.30 -8.71
N ASP A 22 -4.44 -5.34 -9.85
CA ASP A 22 -3.13 -4.75 -10.16
C ASP A 22 -3.10 -3.19 -10.26
N GLN A 23 -3.98 -2.49 -9.52
CA GLN A 23 -4.24 -1.04 -9.64
C GLN A 23 -4.48 -0.29 -8.31
N SER A 24 -4.33 -0.91 -7.14
CA SER A 24 -4.54 -0.24 -5.83
C SER A 24 -3.23 0.12 -5.10
N PRO A 25 -3.00 1.41 -4.77
CA PRO A 25 -1.80 1.86 -4.05
C PRO A 25 -1.92 1.70 -2.53
N SER A 26 -1.22 0.76 -1.94
CA SER A 26 -1.23 0.60 -0.49
C SER A 26 -0.01 -0.15 0.07
N ARG A 27 -0.10 -0.48 1.36
CA ARG A 27 0.97 -0.34 2.34
C ARG A 27 2.02 -1.45 2.29
N GLN A 28 3.28 -1.04 2.21
CA GLN A 28 4.41 -1.93 2.46
C GLN A 28 4.70 -2.09 3.95
N SER A 29 4.87 -3.33 4.38
CA SER A 29 5.78 -3.67 5.47
C SER A 29 7.24 -3.56 4.98
N PHE A 30 8.18 -3.32 5.89
CA PHE A 30 9.61 -3.33 5.56
C PHE A 30 10.01 -4.69 4.95
N GLY A 31 10.33 -4.71 3.66
CA GLY A 31 10.87 -5.88 2.93
C GLY A 31 10.07 -6.33 1.70
N SER A 32 8.75 -6.09 1.64
CA SER A 32 7.94 -6.57 0.50
C SER A 32 7.90 -5.57 -0.66
N TYR A 33 8.67 -5.86 -1.71
CA TYR A 33 8.62 -5.18 -3.00
C TYR A 33 7.71 -5.92 -3.99
N GLY A 34 6.40 -5.85 -3.80
CA GLY A 34 5.42 -6.43 -4.73
C GLY A 34 3.99 -6.21 -4.29
N GLU A 35 3.13 -5.91 -5.27
CA GLU A 35 1.68 -5.81 -5.13
C GLU A 35 1.12 -7.20 -4.75
N GLU A 36 0.58 -7.33 -3.54
CA GLU A 36 -0.26 -8.44 -3.09
C GLU A 36 -0.80 -8.16 -1.67
N SER A 37 -1.84 -7.34 -1.58
CA SER A 37 -2.79 -7.48 -0.48
C SER A 37 -4.20 -7.25 -0.95
N ARG A 38 -5.06 -8.20 -0.58
CA ARG A 38 -6.50 -8.16 -0.78
C ARG A 38 -7.12 -6.84 -0.27
N ILE A 39 -6.68 -6.37 0.90
CA ILE A 39 -7.16 -5.22 1.71
C ILE A 39 -7.39 -3.92 0.92
N ASP A 40 -6.73 -3.80 -0.23
CA ASP A 40 -6.57 -2.54 -0.94
C ASP A 40 -7.52 -2.39 -2.14
N SER A 41 -8.20 -3.47 -2.56
CA SER A 41 -9.07 -3.50 -3.77
C SER A 41 -10.58 -3.58 -3.46
N GLU A 42 -10.97 -3.89 -2.23
CA GLU A 42 -12.21 -4.65 -1.94
C GLU A 42 -13.52 -3.87 -2.11
N LEU A 43 -13.47 -2.57 -1.83
CA LEU A 43 -14.68 -1.77 -1.61
C LEU A 43 -15.44 -1.45 -2.89
N HIS A 44 -14.74 -1.36 -4.03
CA HIS A 44 -15.36 -1.11 -5.32
C HIS A 44 -16.09 -2.34 -5.86
N HIS A 45 -15.56 -3.54 -5.63
CA HIS A 45 -16.17 -4.79 -6.07
C HIS A 45 -17.50 -5.06 -5.35
N LEU A 46 -17.52 -4.83 -4.03
CA LEU A 46 -18.70 -5.02 -3.18
C LEU A 46 -19.85 -4.04 -3.49
N ALA A 47 -19.54 -2.84 -3.96
CA ALA A 47 -20.54 -1.85 -4.36
C ALA A 47 -21.10 -2.05 -5.79
N GLY A 48 -20.53 -2.98 -6.56
CA GLY A 48 -20.98 -3.33 -7.91
C GLY A 48 -20.19 -2.71 -9.06
N GLY A 49 -18.97 -2.22 -8.84
CA GLY A 49 -18.09 -1.76 -9.90
C GLY A 49 -17.45 -2.94 -10.67
N GLU A 50 -18.08 -3.39 -11.76
CA GLU A 50 -17.42 -4.27 -12.73
C GLU A 50 -16.39 -3.49 -13.54
N SER A 51 -15.10 -3.72 -13.31
CA SER A 51 -14.00 -3.25 -14.17
C SER A 51 -13.83 -4.14 -15.41
N THR A 52 -14.90 -4.28 -16.20
CA THR A 52 -14.76 -4.84 -17.56
C THR A 52 -14.17 -3.77 -18.49
N GLU A 53 -12.85 -3.80 -18.68
CA GLU A 53 -12.20 -3.02 -19.75
C GLU A 53 -12.72 -3.48 -21.12
N VAL A 54 -13.66 -2.72 -21.67
CA VAL A 54 -14.06 -2.85 -23.06
C VAL A 54 -12.91 -2.30 -23.92
N GLU A 55 -12.22 -3.16 -24.65
CA GLU A 55 -11.25 -2.76 -25.68
C GLU A 55 -11.94 -1.82 -26.70
N ILE A 56 -11.76 -0.51 -26.53
CA ILE A 56 -12.18 0.47 -27.53
C ILE A 56 -11.17 0.43 -28.67
N MET A 57 -11.35 -0.52 -29.60
CA MET A 57 -10.75 -0.45 -30.93
C MET A 57 -11.24 0.82 -31.63
N LYS A 58 -10.49 1.92 -31.47
CA LYS A 58 -10.60 3.09 -32.33
C LYS A 58 -10.11 2.70 -33.71
N GLY A 59 -11.05 2.59 -34.66
CA GLY A 59 -10.70 2.43 -36.06
C GLY A 59 -9.90 3.64 -36.54
N GLU A 60 -8.71 3.40 -37.08
CA GLU A 60 -7.94 4.44 -37.76
C GLU A 60 -8.55 4.72 -39.13
N GLU A 61 -9.11 5.93 -39.29
CA GLU A 61 -9.42 6.47 -40.61
C GLU A 61 -8.09 6.81 -41.32
N GLN A 62 -7.77 6.08 -42.39
CA GLN A 62 -6.58 6.36 -43.19
C GLN A 62 -6.74 7.68 -43.96
N GLU A 63 -5.93 8.69 -43.63
CA GLU A 63 -5.68 9.80 -44.56
C GLU A 63 -4.94 9.27 -45.80
N VAL A 64 -5.48 9.62 -46.97
CA VAL A 64 -4.97 9.18 -48.28
C VAL A 64 -3.94 10.19 -48.77
N ASP A 65 -2.67 9.80 -48.76
CA ASP A 65 -1.63 10.54 -49.48
C ASP A 65 -1.35 9.88 -50.85
N LYS A 66 -1.35 10.70 -51.91
CA LYS A 66 -1.20 10.24 -53.30
C LYS A 66 0.27 10.19 -53.69
N PRO A 67 0.61 9.30 -54.63
CA PRO A 67 1.40 9.75 -55.76
C PRO A 67 0.68 9.48 -57.10
N GLU A 68 0.82 10.44 -58.00
CA GLU A 68 0.54 10.26 -59.42
C GLU A 68 1.69 9.47 -60.06
N ASP A 69 1.38 8.44 -60.85
CA ASP A 69 1.84 8.43 -62.25
C ASP A 69 1.06 7.44 -63.12
N ASP A 70 1.02 7.71 -64.43
CA ASP A 70 0.26 6.95 -65.42
C ASP A 70 0.90 5.59 -65.77
N SER A 71 0.11 4.51 -65.83
CA SER A 71 -0.30 3.92 -67.13
C SER A 71 -0.79 2.45 -67.08
N ARG A 72 -1.80 2.20 -67.93
CA ARG A 72 -2.13 0.92 -68.60
C ARG A 72 -2.48 -0.31 -67.77
N SER A 73 -3.79 -0.58 -67.78
CA SER A 73 -4.37 -1.93 -67.74
C SER A 73 -3.68 -2.94 -68.68
N ASN A 74 -3.36 -4.14 -68.19
CA ASN A 74 -4.06 -5.33 -68.69
C ASN A 74 -3.90 -6.58 -67.83
N SER A 75 -4.92 -7.44 -67.92
CA SER A 75 -5.02 -8.77 -67.31
C SER A 75 -3.84 -9.71 -67.63
N SER A 76 -3.46 -10.58 -66.70
CA SER A 76 -3.85 -12.00 -66.81
C SER A 76 -3.44 -12.87 -65.62
N SER A 77 -4.26 -13.90 -65.43
CA SER A 77 -4.17 -14.97 -64.44
C SER A 77 -3.05 -15.98 -64.70
N LYS A 78 -2.40 -16.46 -63.62
CA LYS A 78 -2.25 -17.89 -63.21
C LYS A 78 -1.13 -18.02 -62.15
N LYS A 79 -1.37 -18.58 -60.97
CA LYS A 79 -1.64 -20.00 -60.61
C LYS A 79 -0.34 -20.81 -60.47
N GLY A 80 -0.16 -21.43 -59.29
CA GLY A 80 0.84 -22.46 -59.02
C GLY A 80 1.95 -21.96 -58.07
N SER A 81 1.99 -22.25 -56.76
CA SER A 81 1.92 -23.52 -56.01
C SER A 81 3.29 -24.10 -55.69
N SER A 82 3.62 -24.18 -54.39
CA SER A 82 4.46 -25.22 -53.76
C SER A 82 5.95 -25.29 -54.23
N SER A 83 6.92 -25.79 -53.48
CA SER A 83 6.89 -26.65 -52.29
C SER A 83 8.24 -26.62 -51.55
N SER A 84 8.19 -26.69 -50.22
CA SER A 84 8.95 -27.60 -49.33
C SER A 84 10.43 -28.00 -49.56
N GLY A 85 11.17 -28.16 -48.45
CA GLY A 85 12.40 -28.96 -48.37
C GLY A 85 13.45 -28.32 -47.45
N LYS A 86 13.39 -28.48 -46.13
CA LYS A 86 13.89 -29.60 -45.29
C LYS A 86 15.44 -29.68 -45.14
N LYS A 87 15.87 -29.62 -43.86
CA LYS A 87 17.03 -30.33 -43.25
C LYS A 87 18.45 -29.88 -43.71
N SER A 88 19.52 -30.02 -42.92
CA SER A 88 19.74 -30.27 -41.47
C SER A 88 21.25 -30.31 -41.15
N GLY A 89 21.68 -29.95 -39.93
CA GLY A 89 22.69 -30.74 -39.22
C GLY A 89 24.03 -30.11 -38.78
N LEU A 90 24.28 -30.22 -37.47
CA LEU A 90 25.55 -30.50 -36.73
C LEU A 90 26.72 -29.47 -36.64
N LEU A 91 26.97 -29.06 -35.39
CA LEU A 91 28.22 -29.19 -34.59
C LEU A 91 29.61 -28.90 -35.21
N ASP A 92 30.38 -27.97 -34.63
CA ASP A 92 31.48 -28.32 -33.70
C ASP A 92 32.17 -27.12 -33.00
N LYS A 93 32.91 -27.42 -31.91
CA LYS A 93 33.90 -26.60 -31.14
C LYS A 93 35.21 -27.44 -31.04
N PRO A 94 36.39 -26.99 -30.52
CA PRO A 94 36.72 -25.78 -29.72
C PRO A 94 38.07 -25.04 -30.04
N ARG A 95 38.34 -23.92 -29.31
CA ARG A 95 39.60 -23.29 -28.74
C ARG A 95 41.04 -23.76 -29.14
N PRO A 96 42.16 -23.11 -28.67
CA PRO A 96 42.41 -21.72 -28.16
C PRO A 96 43.79 -21.07 -28.57
N THR A 97 44.00 -19.77 -28.27
CA THR A 97 45.27 -19.08 -27.85
C THR A 97 44.91 -17.65 -27.36
N GLY A 98 45.61 -16.92 -26.49
CA GLY A 98 46.82 -17.18 -25.67
C GLY A 98 47.86 -16.04 -25.73
N VAL A 99 48.34 -15.54 -24.56
CA VAL A 99 49.68 -14.90 -24.30
C VAL A 99 49.80 -13.36 -24.08
N LYS A 100 50.08 -13.00 -22.80
CA LYS A 100 50.98 -11.95 -22.19
C LYS A 100 50.81 -10.42 -22.33
N SER A 101 50.43 -9.82 -21.20
CA SER A 101 51.17 -8.83 -20.37
C SER A 101 52.49 -8.15 -20.84
N ILE A 102 52.58 -6.82 -20.62
CA ILE A 102 53.81 -6.05 -20.34
C ILE A 102 53.53 -5.02 -19.22
N SER A 103 54.54 -4.70 -18.40
CA SER A 103 54.49 -3.77 -17.25
C SER A 103 55.47 -2.58 -17.38
N SER A 104 55.38 -1.64 -16.42
CA SER A 104 56.36 -0.63 -15.96
C SER A 104 56.15 0.85 -16.38
N GLY A 105 56.48 1.81 -15.49
CA GLY A 105 56.65 3.22 -15.89
C GLY A 105 56.33 4.33 -14.88
N ASP A 106 57.04 4.37 -13.76
CA ASP A 106 57.06 5.37 -12.67
C ASP A 106 56.97 6.91 -12.96
N VAL A 107 56.43 7.61 -11.93
CA VAL A 107 56.85 8.94 -11.38
C VAL A 107 56.60 10.26 -12.16
N LYS A 108 55.72 11.13 -11.58
CA LYS A 108 56.11 12.49 -11.08
C LYS A 108 55.06 13.13 -10.17
N LYS A 109 55.52 14.08 -9.34
CA LYS A 109 54.83 14.78 -8.23
C LYS A 109 54.97 16.31 -8.46
N VAL A 110 54.26 17.14 -7.66
CA VAL A 110 54.35 18.64 -7.58
C VAL A 110 53.50 19.32 -8.68
N SER A 111 52.69 20.38 -8.46
CA SER A 111 52.51 21.34 -7.34
C SER A 111 51.10 21.98 -7.28
N ARG A 112 50.71 22.51 -6.10
CA ARG A 112 49.66 23.55 -5.92
C ARG A 112 50.12 24.91 -6.51
N PRO A 113 49.19 25.87 -6.65
CA PRO A 113 49.31 27.09 -5.83
C PRO A 113 48.04 27.45 -5.04
N GLN A 114 48.25 27.80 -3.77
CA GLN A 114 47.55 28.91 -3.08
C GLN A 114 48.14 30.23 -3.60
N LEU A 115 47.62 31.45 -3.39
CA LEU A 115 46.45 32.02 -2.69
C LEU A 115 46.27 33.42 -3.33
N ASP A 116 45.15 34.10 -3.12
CA ASP A 116 45.18 35.43 -2.47
C ASP A 116 43.77 35.97 -2.20
N SER A 117 43.70 36.80 -1.17
CA SER A 117 42.49 37.41 -0.63
C SER A 117 42.69 38.92 -0.59
N GLU A 118 41.65 39.72 -0.83
CA GLU A 118 41.45 40.94 -0.04
C GLU A 118 40.00 41.46 -0.11
N ALA A 119 39.68 42.41 0.75
CA ALA A 119 38.33 42.63 1.25
C ALA A 119 37.81 44.08 1.11
N SER A 120 36.49 44.21 1.25
CA SER A 120 35.76 45.38 1.77
C SER A 120 35.72 46.68 0.94
N THR A 121 34.50 47.14 0.65
CA THR A 121 34.04 48.48 1.10
C THR A 121 32.52 48.68 0.94
N LYS A 122 31.90 49.40 1.87
CA LYS A 122 30.53 49.96 1.75
C LYS A 122 30.56 51.28 0.97
N PRO A 123 29.41 51.80 0.51
CA PRO A 123 28.82 52.90 1.29
C PRO A 123 27.28 52.83 1.46
N ASN A 124 26.77 53.74 2.29
CA ASN A 124 25.36 53.96 2.66
C ASN A 124 25.09 55.49 2.46
N VAL A 125 23.91 56.01 2.12
CA VAL A 125 22.93 56.59 3.08
C VAL A 125 21.77 57.35 2.37
N LYS A 126 20.50 57.07 2.77
CA LYS A 126 19.22 57.86 2.68
C LYS A 126 18.63 58.25 1.30
N GLY A 127 17.29 58.30 1.09
CA GLY A 127 16.14 57.87 1.91
C GLY A 127 14.88 58.77 1.80
N LYS A 128 13.66 58.23 2.07
CA LYS A 128 12.43 58.93 2.60
C LYS A 128 11.24 57.95 2.79
N THR A 129 10.26 58.31 3.64
CA THR A 129 9.19 57.42 4.20
C THR A 129 7.77 58.09 4.18
N PRO A 130 6.69 57.72 4.94
CA PRO A 130 5.32 57.51 4.38
C PRO A 130 4.20 58.35 5.08
N PRO A 131 2.89 58.03 4.90
CA PRO A 131 1.89 58.15 6.00
C PRO A 131 0.75 57.08 6.06
N GLU A 132 -0.30 57.30 6.88
CA GLU A 132 -1.11 56.30 7.65
C GLU A 132 -2.63 56.10 7.27
N LYS A 133 -3.37 55.37 8.15
CA LYS A 133 -4.82 54.98 8.19
C LYS A 133 -5.77 56.15 8.63
N PRO A 134 -7.07 56.03 9.11
CA PRO A 134 -8.03 54.92 9.45
C PRO A 134 -9.47 55.15 8.85
N PRO A 135 -10.66 54.65 9.33
CA PRO A 135 -11.03 53.78 10.48
C PRO A 135 -12.05 52.62 10.16
N ILE A 136 -13.21 52.55 10.86
CA ILE A 136 -14.18 51.43 11.03
C ILE A 136 -15.62 51.98 11.20
N ASN A 137 -16.70 51.29 10.75
CA ASN A 137 -17.95 51.19 11.56
C ASN A 137 -18.94 50.06 11.19
N LYS A 138 -19.79 49.67 12.16
CA LYS A 138 -20.86 48.64 12.09
C LYS A 138 -22.23 49.27 11.80
N GLY A 139 -23.17 48.53 11.18
CA GLY A 139 -24.55 48.99 10.96
C GLY A 139 -25.57 47.85 10.80
N LYS A 140 -26.78 48.00 11.36
CA LYS A 140 -27.81 46.94 11.47
C LYS A 140 -28.93 47.04 10.42
N VAL A 141 -29.45 45.88 10.03
CA VAL A 141 -30.87 45.50 9.81
C VAL A 141 -31.92 46.64 9.79
N LYS A 142 -32.67 46.78 8.68
CA LYS A 142 -34.17 46.69 8.64
C LYS A 142 -34.80 46.95 7.24
N THR A 143 -35.49 45.93 6.74
CA THR A 143 -36.82 45.92 6.08
C THR A 143 -37.52 47.24 5.70
N LEU A 144 -38.17 47.31 4.51
CA LEU A 144 -39.66 47.37 4.33
C LEU A 144 -40.16 47.72 2.89
N LYS A 145 -41.24 47.04 2.46
CA LYS A 145 -42.34 47.42 1.50
C LYS A 145 -41.98 47.70 0.01
N LYS A 146 -42.49 46.93 -1.00
CA LYS A 146 -43.87 46.86 -1.60
C LYS A 146 -44.48 48.24 -1.97
N PRO A 147 -45.27 48.41 -3.08
CA PRO A 147 -46.39 47.51 -3.45
C PRO A 147 -46.83 47.41 -4.95
N ASN A 148 -48.00 46.77 -5.17
CA ASN A 148 -48.95 46.90 -6.32
C ASN A 148 -48.58 46.25 -7.67
N THR A 149 -49.51 45.69 -8.49
CA THR A 149 -50.99 45.50 -8.41
C THR A 149 -51.46 44.38 -9.38
N GLY A 150 -52.59 43.70 -9.09
CA GLY A 150 -53.28 42.80 -10.05
C GLY A 150 -54.27 41.83 -9.36
N VAL A 151 -55.55 41.80 -9.77
CA VAL A 151 -56.67 41.30 -8.93
C VAL A 151 -57.65 40.37 -9.67
N LEU A 152 -57.74 39.10 -9.19
CA LEU A 152 -58.95 38.22 -9.07
C LEU A 152 -59.73 37.76 -10.34
N PRO A 153 -60.66 36.75 -10.28
CA PRO A 153 -61.31 36.17 -9.09
C PRO A 153 -61.51 34.63 -8.93
N MET A 154 -61.79 34.32 -7.66
CA MET A 154 -62.29 33.12 -6.97
C MET A 154 -63.11 32.02 -7.70
N LYS A 155 -62.99 30.79 -7.15
CA LYS A 155 -64.14 30.03 -6.60
C LYS A 155 -63.80 29.42 -5.22
N LYS A 156 -64.77 29.34 -4.31
CA LYS A 156 -64.63 28.85 -2.93
C LYS A 156 -65.07 27.38 -2.79
N GLY A 157 -64.38 26.63 -1.93
CA GLY A 157 -64.83 25.33 -1.38
C GLY A 157 -64.31 25.16 0.05
N LYS A 158 -65.16 24.68 0.97
CA LYS A 158 -64.86 24.44 2.40
C LYS A 158 -63.91 23.22 2.53
N GLY A 159 -63.03 23.04 3.53
CA GLY A 159 -62.72 23.86 4.71
C GLY A 159 -62.58 23.01 5.98
N SER A 160 -61.37 22.91 6.55
CA SER A 160 -61.09 22.38 7.91
C SER A 160 -59.73 22.90 8.41
N LYS A 161 -59.51 22.85 9.73
CA LYS A 161 -58.42 23.56 10.41
C LYS A 161 -57.06 22.85 10.28
N LEU A 162 -55.97 23.64 10.29
CA LEU A 162 -54.66 23.13 10.66
C LEU A 162 -54.67 22.63 12.11
N GLN A 163 -53.99 21.53 12.36
CA GLN A 163 -53.22 21.31 13.57
C GLN A 163 -51.80 20.94 13.16
N ASN A 164 -50.81 21.41 13.92
CA ASN A 164 -49.40 21.26 13.58
C ASN A 164 -48.96 19.80 13.74
N GLY A 165 -48.31 19.29 12.70
CA GLY A 165 -47.42 18.13 12.74
C GLY A 165 -46.40 18.33 11.63
N THR A 166 -45.20 18.79 11.97
CA THR A 166 -44.04 18.72 11.08
C THR A 166 -43.50 17.30 11.15
N GLU A 167 -44.16 16.40 10.44
CA GLU A 167 -43.53 15.15 9.99
C GLU A 167 -42.74 15.48 8.72
N ASP A 168 -41.50 15.00 8.63
CA ASP A 168 -40.63 15.27 7.50
C ASP A 168 -41.17 14.58 6.23
N ALA A 169 -41.29 15.34 5.15
CA ALA A 169 -41.81 14.86 3.88
C ALA A 169 -40.87 13.86 3.14
N SER A 170 -39.78 13.43 3.79
CA SER A 170 -38.83 12.43 3.32
C SER A 170 -39.14 11.01 3.84
N GLU A 171 -39.94 10.85 4.90
CA GLU A 171 -40.22 9.54 5.52
C GLU A 171 -41.50 8.87 5.01
N SER A 172 -42.37 9.63 4.30
CA SER A 172 -43.63 9.11 3.75
C SER A 172 -43.38 8.07 2.66
N GLY A 173 -43.48 6.79 3.01
CA GLY A 173 -43.37 5.65 2.08
C GLY A 173 -42.34 4.59 2.46
N LEU A 174 -41.55 4.77 3.52
CA LEU A 174 -40.50 3.81 3.92
C LEU A 174 -41.01 2.41 4.31
N GLY A 175 -42.29 2.29 4.69
CA GLY A 175 -42.96 1.00 4.92
C GLY A 175 -43.48 0.28 3.67
N ASN A 176 -43.10 0.71 2.46
CA ASN A 176 -43.38 -0.01 1.23
C ASN A 176 -42.26 -1.05 0.98
N PRO A 177 -42.55 -2.38 0.95
CA PRO A 177 -41.52 -3.40 0.77
C PRO A 177 -40.75 -3.27 -0.55
N ASP A 178 -41.35 -2.73 -1.61
CA ASP A 178 -40.69 -2.56 -2.91
C ASP A 178 -39.65 -1.41 -2.92
N LEU A 179 -39.65 -0.54 -1.91
CA LEU A 179 -38.82 0.66 -1.89
C LEU A 179 -37.36 0.36 -1.53
N GLY A 180 -37.10 -0.52 -0.56
CA GLY A 180 -35.75 -0.95 -0.16
C GLY A 180 -34.92 -1.47 -1.35
N PRO A 181 -35.38 -2.51 -2.07
CA PRO A 181 -34.68 -3.06 -3.23
C PRO A 181 -34.46 -2.03 -4.35
N PHE A 182 -35.45 -1.18 -4.63
CA PHE A 182 -35.34 -0.14 -5.65
C PHE A 182 -34.26 0.91 -5.30
N LEU A 183 -34.22 1.37 -4.05
CA LEU A 183 -33.24 2.35 -3.59
C LEU A 183 -31.82 1.75 -3.50
N LEU A 184 -31.68 0.51 -3.01
CA LEU A 184 -30.40 -0.19 -2.96
C LEU A 184 -29.82 -0.39 -4.37
N LYS A 185 -30.66 -0.78 -5.34
CA LYS A 185 -30.24 -0.86 -6.74
C LYS A 185 -29.77 0.50 -7.27
N GLN A 186 -30.52 1.58 -7.05
CA GLN A 186 -30.13 2.91 -7.50
C GLN A 186 -28.83 3.40 -6.83
N ALA A 187 -28.57 3.03 -5.58
CA ALA A 187 -27.30 3.30 -4.91
C ALA A 187 -26.14 2.58 -5.62
N ARG A 188 -26.28 1.28 -5.89
CA ARG A 188 -25.26 0.48 -6.61
C ARG A 188 -25.01 1.00 -8.02
N ASP A 189 -26.06 1.24 -8.81
CA ASP A 189 -25.95 1.79 -10.17
C ASP A 189 -25.14 3.11 -10.21
N LEU A 190 -25.24 3.95 -9.16
CA LEU A 190 -24.45 5.18 -9.02
C LEU A 190 -22.97 4.91 -8.66
N VAL A 191 -22.69 3.96 -7.76
CA VAL A 191 -21.30 3.60 -7.43
C VAL A 191 -20.61 2.94 -8.63
N SER A 192 -21.30 2.04 -9.34
CA SER A 192 -20.81 1.40 -10.57
C SER A 192 -20.49 2.43 -11.66
N ALA A 193 -21.24 3.54 -11.72
CA ALA A 193 -20.97 4.64 -12.64
C ALA A 193 -19.83 5.59 -12.18
N GLY A 194 -19.30 5.41 -10.97
CA GLY A 194 -18.36 6.35 -10.34
C GLY A 194 -18.99 7.71 -9.98
N ASP A 195 -20.32 7.82 -10.04
CA ASP A 195 -21.04 9.09 -10.05
C ASP A 195 -21.66 9.41 -8.67
N ASN A 196 -21.15 10.47 -8.03
CA ASN A 196 -21.75 11.09 -6.84
C ASN A 196 -21.96 10.12 -5.65
N PRO A 197 -20.86 9.65 -5.00
CA PRO A 197 -20.92 8.66 -3.93
C PRO A 197 -21.71 9.12 -2.70
N GLN A 198 -21.80 10.43 -2.41
CA GLN A 198 -22.65 10.95 -1.35
C GLN A 198 -24.15 10.73 -1.62
N LYS A 199 -24.58 10.78 -2.89
CA LYS A 199 -25.95 10.46 -3.28
C LYS A 199 -26.20 8.95 -3.22
N ALA A 200 -25.24 8.12 -3.63
CA ALA A 200 -25.33 6.67 -3.46
C ALA A 200 -25.49 6.30 -1.98
N LEU A 201 -24.72 6.95 -1.08
CA LEU A 201 -24.82 6.79 0.37
C LEU A 201 -26.21 7.19 0.91
N GLU A 202 -26.77 8.33 0.49
CA GLU A 202 -28.12 8.75 0.90
C GLU A 202 -29.20 7.71 0.53
N LEU A 203 -29.08 7.14 -0.67
CA LEU A 203 -30.00 6.11 -1.17
C LEU A 203 -29.84 4.79 -0.43
N ALA A 204 -28.61 4.35 -0.16
CA ALA A 204 -28.31 3.14 0.61
C ALA A 204 -28.83 3.25 2.06
N LEU A 205 -28.61 4.39 2.72
CA LEU A 205 -29.15 4.66 4.07
C LEU A 205 -30.69 4.69 4.10
N ARG A 206 -31.34 5.19 3.04
CA ARG A 206 -32.82 5.12 2.92
C ARG A 206 -33.32 3.70 2.63
N ALA A 207 -32.57 2.91 1.86
CA ALA A 207 -32.87 1.51 1.63
C ALA A 207 -32.80 0.70 2.95
N ALA A 208 -31.72 0.86 3.72
CA ALA A 208 -31.53 0.21 5.02
C ALA A 208 -32.71 0.48 5.97
N LYS A 209 -33.09 1.76 6.15
CA LYS A 209 -34.26 2.15 6.95
C LYS A 209 -35.58 1.53 6.47
N SER A 210 -35.75 1.37 5.15
CA SER A 210 -36.94 0.73 4.58
C SER A 210 -36.97 -0.77 4.91
N TYR A 211 -35.83 -1.46 4.79
CA TYR A 211 -35.69 -2.86 5.19
C TYR A 211 -35.85 -3.07 6.70
N GLU A 212 -35.34 -2.17 7.55
CA GLU A 212 -35.56 -2.20 9.01
C GLU A 212 -37.04 -2.09 9.36
N LEU A 213 -37.75 -1.10 8.80
CA LEU A 213 -39.19 -0.90 9.01
C LEU A 213 -40.07 -2.04 8.47
N CYS A 214 -39.61 -2.74 7.43
CA CYS A 214 -40.27 -3.92 6.89
C CYS A 214 -39.88 -5.22 7.62
N SER A 215 -38.84 -5.21 8.46
CA SER A 215 -38.40 -6.39 9.20
C SER A 215 -39.37 -6.74 10.33
N SER A 216 -40.01 -7.91 10.23
CA SER A 216 -41.01 -8.35 11.22
C SER A 216 -40.40 -9.00 12.46
N GLY A 217 -39.25 -8.50 12.94
CA GLY A 217 -38.48 -9.09 14.04
C GLY A 217 -37.85 -10.46 13.75
N LYS A 218 -37.66 -10.80 12.46
CA LYS A 218 -36.89 -11.96 11.99
C LYS A 218 -35.58 -11.49 11.37
N PRO A 219 -34.54 -12.35 11.30
CA PRO A 219 -33.38 -12.11 10.46
C PRO A 219 -33.80 -11.75 9.03
N ASN A 220 -33.25 -10.66 8.51
CA ASN A 220 -33.54 -10.18 7.15
C ASN A 220 -32.22 -10.01 6.40
N LEU A 221 -31.93 -10.94 5.49
CA LEU A 221 -30.65 -10.99 4.80
C LEU A 221 -30.53 -9.88 3.73
N GLU A 222 -31.66 -9.37 3.22
CA GLU A 222 -31.69 -8.16 2.38
C GLU A 222 -31.18 -6.93 3.13
N LEU A 223 -31.48 -6.82 4.44
CA LEU A 223 -30.92 -5.76 5.29
C LEU A 223 -29.40 -5.96 5.45
N VAL A 224 -28.93 -7.19 5.64
CA VAL A 224 -27.49 -7.50 5.73
C VAL A 224 -26.75 -7.08 4.46
N MET A 225 -27.28 -7.44 3.28
CA MET A 225 -26.73 -7.00 2.00
C MET A 225 -26.73 -5.48 1.85
N CYS A 226 -27.81 -4.81 2.29
CA CYS A 226 -27.89 -3.35 2.28
C CYS A 226 -26.85 -2.71 3.22
N LEU A 227 -26.60 -3.29 4.39
CA LEU A 227 -25.58 -2.83 5.35
C LEU A 227 -24.17 -2.98 4.76
N HIS A 228 -23.85 -4.11 4.12
CA HIS A 228 -22.55 -4.33 3.47
C HIS A 228 -22.29 -3.32 2.35
N VAL A 229 -23.28 -3.08 1.47
CA VAL A 229 -23.16 -2.06 0.41
C VAL A 229 -23.00 -0.65 1.01
N THR A 230 -23.72 -0.34 2.09
CA THR A 230 -23.61 0.97 2.77
C THR A 230 -22.22 1.14 3.42
N ALA A 231 -21.70 0.09 4.05
CA ALA A 231 -20.36 0.06 4.63
C ALA A 231 -19.27 0.20 3.55
N ALA A 232 -19.39 -0.51 2.42
CA ALA A 232 -18.47 -0.38 1.29
C ALA A 232 -18.43 1.07 0.75
N ILE A 233 -19.59 1.73 0.63
CA ILE A 233 -19.66 3.15 0.25
C ILE A 233 -18.96 4.04 1.29
N TYR A 234 -19.22 3.85 2.59
CA TYR A 234 -18.54 4.60 3.65
C TYR A 234 -17.02 4.42 3.62
N CYS A 235 -16.53 3.19 3.47
CA CYS A 235 -15.09 2.93 3.36
C CYS A 235 -14.50 3.57 2.08
N SER A 236 -15.20 3.56 0.95
CA SER A 236 -14.74 4.25 -0.28
C SER A 236 -14.67 5.78 -0.15
N LEU A 237 -15.40 6.34 0.82
CA LEU A 237 -15.34 7.75 1.22
C LEU A 237 -14.27 8.02 2.32
N GLY A 238 -13.51 7.01 2.75
CA GLY A 238 -12.56 7.09 3.86
C GLY A 238 -13.21 7.17 5.25
N GLN A 239 -14.52 6.92 5.34
CA GLN A 239 -15.34 7.03 6.57
C GLN A 239 -15.46 5.68 7.29
N TYR A 240 -14.31 5.07 7.60
CA TYR A 240 -14.24 3.72 8.18
C TYR A 240 -14.93 3.59 9.55
N ASN A 241 -14.94 4.66 10.37
CA ASN A 241 -15.58 4.63 11.69
C ASN A 241 -17.12 4.57 11.60
N GLU A 242 -17.67 5.05 10.49
CA GLU A 242 -19.10 5.00 10.17
C GLU A 242 -19.51 3.65 9.54
N ALA A 243 -18.57 2.95 8.90
CA ALA A 243 -18.79 1.61 8.35
C ALA A 243 -18.82 0.50 9.42
N ILE A 244 -17.91 0.55 10.41
CA ILE A 244 -17.79 -0.44 11.49
C ILE A 244 -19.14 -0.80 12.15
N PRO A 245 -19.95 0.15 12.68
CA PRO A 245 -21.19 -0.22 13.37
C PRO A 245 -22.24 -0.86 12.45
N LEU A 246 -22.19 -0.60 11.13
CA LEU A 246 -23.07 -1.25 10.16
C LEU A 246 -22.65 -2.70 9.91
N LEU A 247 -21.34 -2.97 9.90
CA LEU A 247 -20.78 -4.31 9.77
C LEU A 247 -20.94 -5.11 11.07
N GLU A 248 -20.80 -4.49 12.24
CA GLU A 248 -21.16 -5.10 13.53
C GLU A 248 -22.65 -5.50 13.56
N GLN A 249 -23.55 -4.61 13.11
CA GLN A 249 -24.97 -4.94 12.94
C GLN A 249 -25.19 -6.07 11.92
N SER A 250 -24.42 -6.11 10.83
CA SER A 250 -24.58 -7.09 9.76
C SER A 250 -24.15 -8.50 10.14
N ILE A 251 -23.19 -8.68 11.06
CA ILE A 251 -22.79 -10.00 11.59
C ILE A 251 -23.70 -10.51 12.73
N GLU A 252 -24.48 -9.64 13.37
CA GLU A 252 -25.45 -10.04 14.41
C GLU A 252 -26.77 -10.57 13.84
N ILE A 253 -27.22 -10.07 12.68
CA ILE A 253 -28.50 -10.46 12.08
C ILE A 253 -28.57 -11.95 11.65
N PRO A 254 -27.56 -12.54 10.97
CA PRO A 254 -27.66 -13.91 10.47
C PRO A 254 -27.48 -14.98 11.55
N VAL A 255 -28.44 -15.91 11.60
CA VAL A 255 -28.42 -17.08 12.48
C VAL A 255 -27.93 -18.30 11.71
N ILE A 256 -26.72 -18.79 12.03
CA ILE A 256 -26.03 -19.89 11.32
C ILE A 256 -26.89 -21.16 11.24
N GLU A 257 -27.68 -21.44 12.28
CA GLU A 257 -28.55 -22.62 12.39
C GLU A 257 -29.77 -22.59 11.46
N GLU A 258 -30.12 -21.43 10.85
CA GLU A 258 -31.29 -21.32 9.96
C GLU A 258 -30.99 -21.67 8.50
N GLY A 259 -29.72 -21.67 8.07
CA GLY A 259 -29.34 -22.13 6.72
C GLY A 259 -27.93 -21.71 6.27
N GLN A 260 -27.49 -22.27 5.14
CA GLN A 260 -26.20 -21.95 4.51
C GLN A 260 -26.09 -20.46 4.18
N GLU A 261 -27.12 -19.87 3.55
CA GLU A 261 -27.22 -18.43 3.26
C GLU A 261 -26.90 -17.55 4.49
N HIS A 262 -27.44 -17.88 5.67
CA HIS A 262 -27.18 -17.10 6.89
C HIS A 262 -25.71 -17.16 7.28
N ALA A 263 -25.08 -18.32 7.14
CA ALA A 263 -23.67 -18.48 7.47
C ALA A 263 -22.73 -17.82 6.44
N LEU A 264 -23.07 -17.86 5.15
CA LEU A 264 -22.35 -17.14 4.10
C LEU A 264 -22.45 -15.61 4.28
N ALA A 265 -23.64 -15.11 4.63
CA ALA A 265 -23.83 -13.69 4.96
C ALA A 265 -22.97 -13.25 6.16
N LYS A 266 -22.94 -14.07 7.21
CA LYS A 266 -22.12 -13.81 8.41
C LYS A 266 -20.63 -13.87 8.13
N PHE A 267 -20.17 -14.84 7.32
CA PHE A 267 -18.80 -14.89 6.83
C PHE A 267 -18.44 -13.59 6.10
N ALA A 268 -19.24 -13.17 5.11
CA ALA A 268 -18.98 -11.97 4.32
C ALA A 268 -18.89 -10.70 5.20
N GLY A 269 -19.70 -10.61 6.26
CA GLY A 269 -19.65 -9.48 7.21
C GLY A 269 -18.39 -9.49 8.07
N HIS A 270 -17.94 -10.68 8.51
CA HIS A 270 -16.68 -10.83 9.23
C HIS A 270 -15.46 -10.50 8.36
N MET A 271 -15.47 -10.87 7.07
CA MET A 271 -14.41 -10.47 6.13
C MET A 271 -14.39 -8.95 5.99
N GLN A 272 -15.49 -8.32 5.56
CA GLN A 272 -15.58 -6.85 5.39
C GLN A 272 -15.23 -6.04 6.64
N LEU A 273 -15.53 -6.56 7.84
CA LEU A 273 -15.14 -5.93 9.10
C LEU A 273 -13.63 -6.07 9.34
N GLY A 274 -13.04 -7.22 9.02
CA GLY A 274 -11.59 -7.44 9.06
C GLY A 274 -10.83 -6.55 8.07
N ASP A 275 -11.35 -6.42 6.85
CA ASP A 275 -10.88 -5.54 5.78
C ASP A 275 -10.87 -4.08 6.27
N THR A 276 -11.99 -3.65 6.87
CA THR A 276 -12.17 -2.30 7.44
C THR A 276 -11.20 -2.01 8.59
N TYR A 277 -10.93 -2.99 9.46
CA TYR A 277 -9.92 -2.86 10.51
C TYR A 277 -8.49 -2.83 9.96
N ALA A 278 -8.18 -3.58 8.90
CA ALA A 278 -6.86 -3.56 8.26
C ALA A 278 -6.54 -2.20 7.62
N MET A 279 -7.50 -1.59 6.90
CA MET A 279 -7.34 -0.23 6.38
C MET A 279 -7.09 0.81 7.49
N LEU A 280 -7.73 0.66 8.65
CA LEU A 280 -7.46 1.44 9.86
C LEU A 280 -6.12 1.12 10.55
N GLY A 281 -5.39 0.10 10.11
CA GLY A 281 -4.14 -0.37 10.73
C GLY A 281 -4.33 -1.18 12.02
N GLN A 282 -5.54 -1.65 12.29
CA GLN A 282 -5.90 -2.40 13.51
C GLN A 282 -5.76 -3.92 13.26
N LEU A 283 -4.52 -4.37 13.03
CA LEU A 283 -4.22 -5.74 12.62
C LEU A 283 -4.77 -6.83 13.56
N GLU A 284 -4.73 -6.63 14.88
CA GLU A 284 -5.29 -7.57 15.86
C GLU A 284 -6.81 -7.76 15.70
N ASN A 285 -7.54 -6.66 15.48
CA ASN A 285 -8.99 -6.69 15.25
C ASN A 285 -9.30 -7.34 13.89
N SER A 286 -8.49 -7.04 12.87
CA SER A 286 -8.59 -7.63 11.54
C SER A 286 -8.43 -9.15 11.56
N ILE A 287 -7.32 -9.64 12.15
CA ILE A 287 -7.05 -11.08 12.37
C ILE A 287 -8.19 -11.76 13.14
N THR A 288 -8.74 -11.09 14.18
CA THR A 288 -9.86 -11.64 14.96
C THR A 288 -11.12 -11.80 14.10
N CYS A 289 -11.41 -10.83 13.23
CA CYS A 289 -12.55 -10.88 12.32
C CYS A 289 -12.36 -11.96 11.24
N TYR A 290 -11.19 -12.03 10.59
CA TYR A 290 -10.89 -13.09 9.62
C TYR A 290 -10.93 -14.49 10.26
N SER A 291 -10.39 -14.66 11.48
CA SER A 291 -10.43 -15.94 12.20
C SER A 291 -11.86 -16.38 12.51
N THR A 292 -12.75 -15.45 12.89
CA THR A 292 -14.16 -15.75 13.13
C THR A 292 -14.93 -16.04 11.84
N GLY A 293 -14.62 -15.34 10.74
CA GLY A 293 -15.13 -15.67 9.40
C GLY A 293 -14.69 -17.07 8.97
N PHE A 294 -13.39 -17.37 9.04
CA PHE A 294 -12.80 -18.67 8.71
C PHE A 294 -13.50 -19.83 9.41
N GLU A 295 -13.70 -19.77 10.73
CA GLU A 295 -14.40 -20.82 11.47
C GLU A 295 -15.88 -20.97 11.07
N VAL A 296 -16.58 -19.87 10.70
CA VAL A 296 -17.94 -19.94 10.14
C VAL A 296 -17.95 -20.65 8.79
N GLN A 297 -17.05 -20.26 7.88
CA GLN A 297 -16.96 -20.85 6.54
C GLN A 297 -16.60 -22.34 6.61
N LYS A 298 -15.58 -22.67 7.40
CA LYS A 298 -15.09 -24.04 7.65
C LYS A 298 -16.17 -24.95 8.24
N ARG A 299 -17.01 -24.45 9.16
CA ARG A 299 -18.15 -25.19 9.74
C ARG A 299 -19.23 -25.55 8.71
N VAL A 300 -19.37 -24.76 7.65
CA VAL A 300 -20.47 -24.85 6.67
C VAL A 300 -20.07 -25.62 5.42
N LEU A 301 -18.86 -25.36 4.90
CA LEU A 301 -18.35 -25.97 3.68
C LEU A 301 -17.53 -27.25 3.95
N GLY A 302 -16.94 -27.37 5.13
CA GLY A 302 -16.01 -28.44 5.49
C GLY A 302 -14.55 -28.05 5.30
N GLU A 303 -13.63 -28.78 5.95
CA GLU A 303 -12.21 -28.39 6.05
C GLU A 303 -11.43 -28.46 4.73
N THR A 304 -11.96 -29.14 3.72
CA THR A 304 -11.29 -29.41 2.44
C THR A 304 -11.92 -28.69 1.24
N ASP A 305 -12.86 -27.75 1.45
CA ASP A 305 -13.42 -26.93 0.37
C ASP A 305 -12.37 -25.91 -0.12
N PRO A 306 -12.15 -25.72 -1.43
CA PRO A 306 -11.16 -24.76 -1.96
C PRO A 306 -11.27 -23.36 -1.35
N ARG A 307 -12.48 -22.87 -1.07
CA ARG A 307 -12.69 -21.50 -0.55
C ARG A 307 -12.21 -21.33 0.90
N VAL A 308 -12.05 -22.45 1.63
CA VAL A 308 -11.36 -22.50 2.93
C VAL A 308 -9.85 -22.35 2.74
N GLY A 309 -9.29 -22.85 1.64
CA GLY A 309 -7.91 -22.61 1.22
C GLY A 309 -7.64 -21.13 0.91
N GLU A 310 -8.52 -20.47 0.14
CA GLU A 310 -8.44 -19.02 -0.09
C GLU A 310 -8.48 -18.22 1.22
N THR A 311 -9.41 -18.55 2.12
CA THR A 311 -9.51 -17.89 3.43
C THR A 311 -8.29 -18.16 4.32
N CYS A 312 -7.70 -19.36 4.26
CA CYS A 312 -6.41 -19.66 4.88
C CYS A 312 -5.29 -18.74 4.35
N ARG A 313 -5.23 -18.50 3.03
CA ARG A 313 -4.25 -17.57 2.43
C ARG A 313 -4.46 -16.13 2.92
N TYR A 314 -5.70 -15.62 2.95
CA TYR A 314 -5.98 -14.28 3.46
C TYR A 314 -5.64 -14.10 4.94
N LEU A 315 -5.94 -15.10 5.78
CA LEU A 315 -5.54 -15.07 7.19
C LEU A 315 -4.00 -15.12 7.33
N ALA A 316 -3.30 -15.89 6.48
CA ALA A 316 -1.84 -15.90 6.43
C ALA A 316 -1.24 -14.54 6.00
N GLU A 317 -1.83 -13.84 5.03
CA GLU A 317 -1.46 -12.46 4.65
C GLU A 317 -1.62 -11.49 5.84
N ALA A 318 -2.72 -11.59 6.59
CA ALA A 318 -2.94 -10.77 7.78
C ALA A 318 -1.90 -11.05 8.89
N HIS A 319 -1.56 -12.32 9.12
CA HIS A 319 -0.50 -12.69 10.06
C HIS A 319 0.90 -12.27 9.57
N MET A 320 1.16 -12.25 8.27
CA MET A 320 2.39 -11.66 7.70
C MET A 320 2.50 -10.17 8.01
N GLN A 321 1.42 -9.41 7.83
CA GLN A 321 1.39 -7.98 8.16
C GLN A 321 1.58 -7.74 9.67
N ALA A 322 1.07 -8.64 10.52
CA ALA A 322 1.30 -8.62 11.96
C ALA A 322 2.66 -9.19 12.41
N LEU A 323 3.55 -9.55 11.47
CA LEU A 323 4.88 -10.15 11.72
C LEU A 323 4.83 -11.50 12.47
N GLN A 324 3.69 -12.19 12.43
CA GLN A 324 3.44 -13.49 13.06
C GLN A 324 3.78 -14.64 12.10
N PHE A 325 5.04 -14.69 11.68
CA PHE A 325 5.50 -15.52 10.56
C PHE A 325 5.25 -17.03 10.71
N ASP A 326 5.27 -17.58 11.93
CA ASP A 326 4.97 -19.00 12.18
C ASP A 326 3.48 -19.35 12.02
N GLU A 327 2.60 -18.41 12.35
CA GLU A 327 1.15 -18.52 12.17
C GLU A 327 0.82 -18.44 10.68
N ALA A 328 1.38 -17.43 9.99
CA ALA A 328 1.28 -17.26 8.56
C ALA A 328 1.77 -18.49 7.78
N GLN A 329 2.94 -19.06 8.15
CA GLN A 329 3.47 -20.25 7.50
C GLN A 329 2.51 -21.43 7.60
N ARG A 330 1.91 -21.67 8.77
CA ARG A 330 0.99 -22.80 8.94
C ARG A 330 -0.29 -22.63 8.13
N LEU A 331 -0.86 -21.43 8.12
CA LEU A 331 -2.09 -21.13 7.39
C LEU A 331 -1.86 -21.18 5.87
N CYS A 332 -0.74 -20.64 5.38
CA CYS A 332 -0.34 -20.76 3.98
C CYS A 332 -0.07 -22.22 3.59
N GLN A 333 0.49 -23.04 4.49
CA GLN A 333 0.63 -24.48 4.26
C GLN A 333 -0.74 -25.18 4.17
N MET A 334 -1.71 -24.81 5.01
CA MET A 334 -3.08 -25.33 4.91
C MET A 334 -3.74 -24.95 3.58
N ALA A 335 -3.55 -23.72 3.10
CA ALA A 335 -4.03 -23.29 1.77
C ALA A 335 -3.41 -24.16 0.66
N LEU A 336 -2.08 -24.30 0.66
CA LEU A 336 -1.35 -25.14 -0.31
C LEU A 336 -1.84 -26.59 -0.35
N ASP A 337 -2.12 -27.18 0.81
CA ASP A 337 -2.56 -28.57 0.87
C ASP A 337 -4.03 -28.71 0.40
N ILE A 338 -4.92 -27.80 0.77
CA ILE A 338 -6.32 -27.76 0.28
C ILE A 338 -6.36 -27.57 -1.25
N HIS A 339 -5.65 -26.58 -1.79
CA HIS A 339 -5.65 -26.33 -3.24
C HIS A 339 -4.93 -27.45 -4.02
N ARG A 340 -3.88 -28.06 -3.48
CA ARG A 340 -3.23 -29.22 -4.14
C ARG A 340 -4.14 -30.45 -4.21
N GLU A 341 -4.98 -30.69 -3.20
CA GLU A 341 -5.90 -31.85 -3.21
C GLU A 341 -7.11 -31.64 -4.14
N ASN A 342 -7.56 -30.40 -4.33
CA ASN A 342 -8.78 -30.09 -5.09
C ASN A 342 -8.53 -29.61 -6.54
N SER A 343 -7.41 -28.95 -6.81
CA SER A 343 -7.17 -28.25 -8.08
C SER A 343 -6.42 -29.10 -9.10
N THR A 344 -6.52 -28.75 -10.38
CA THR A 344 -5.64 -29.32 -11.41
C THR A 344 -4.20 -28.88 -11.21
N PRO A 345 -3.19 -29.70 -11.52
CA PRO A 345 -1.78 -29.29 -11.45
C PRO A 345 -1.54 -27.98 -12.20
N ALA A 346 -0.77 -27.07 -11.58
CA ALA A 346 -0.56 -25.70 -12.05
C ALA A 346 -1.83 -24.82 -12.09
N SER A 347 -2.65 -24.87 -11.03
CA SER A 347 -3.74 -23.91 -10.83
C SER A 347 -3.21 -22.53 -10.42
N LEU A 348 -4.05 -21.49 -10.56
CA LEU A 348 -3.69 -20.12 -10.18
C LEU A 348 -3.73 -19.91 -8.67
N GLU A 349 -4.57 -20.66 -7.98
CA GLU A 349 -4.75 -20.66 -6.54
C GLU A 349 -3.51 -21.27 -5.85
N GLU A 350 -3.00 -22.41 -6.32
CA GLU A 350 -1.69 -22.91 -5.86
C GLU A 350 -0.58 -21.90 -6.18
N ALA A 351 -0.63 -21.21 -7.33
CA ALA A 351 0.39 -20.21 -7.67
C ALA A 351 0.41 -19.03 -6.67
N ALA A 352 -0.77 -18.52 -6.27
CA ALA A 352 -0.90 -17.46 -5.27
C ALA A 352 -0.40 -17.92 -3.88
N ASP A 353 -0.80 -19.11 -3.42
CA ASP A 353 -0.30 -19.67 -2.17
C ASP A 353 1.23 -19.87 -2.19
N ARG A 354 1.79 -20.29 -3.34
CA ARG A 354 3.23 -20.45 -3.53
C ARG A 354 3.96 -19.11 -3.52
N ARG A 355 3.37 -18.02 -4.05
CA ARG A 355 3.92 -16.66 -3.92
C ARG A 355 4.01 -16.25 -2.45
N LEU A 356 2.92 -16.41 -1.70
CA LEU A 356 2.87 -16.07 -0.28
C LEU A 356 3.84 -16.93 0.55
N MET A 357 3.91 -18.25 0.32
CA MET A 357 4.90 -19.11 0.99
C MET A 357 6.34 -18.72 0.64
N GLY A 358 6.57 -18.28 -0.61
CA GLY A 358 7.85 -17.71 -1.03
C GLY A 358 8.26 -16.50 -0.19
N LEU A 359 7.33 -15.56 0.03
CA LEU A 359 7.54 -14.39 0.88
C LEU A 359 7.73 -14.76 2.36
N ILE A 360 6.94 -15.71 2.89
CA ILE A 360 7.09 -16.23 4.27
C ILE A 360 8.48 -16.86 4.48
N CYS A 361 8.96 -17.65 3.52
CA CYS A 361 10.29 -18.25 3.58
C CYS A 361 11.40 -17.19 3.49
N GLU A 362 11.23 -16.17 2.62
CA GLU A 362 12.19 -15.07 2.45
C GLU A 362 12.35 -14.26 3.74
N THR A 363 11.25 -13.84 4.37
CA THR A 363 11.27 -13.05 5.62
C THR A 363 11.81 -13.85 6.81
N LYS A 364 11.65 -15.18 6.80
CA LYS A 364 12.27 -16.10 7.77
C LYS A 364 13.74 -16.44 7.47
N GLY A 365 14.31 -15.94 6.37
CA GLY A 365 15.69 -16.16 5.95
C GLY A 365 15.95 -17.50 5.24
N ASP A 366 14.92 -18.28 4.93
CA ASP A 366 15.03 -19.51 4.14
C ASP A 366 14.91 -19.20 2.64
N HIS A 367 15.97 -18.59 2.11
CA HIS A 367 16.00 -18.16 0.72
C HIS A 367 16.05 -19.33 -0.29
N GLU A 368 16.40 -20.54 0.13
CA GLU A 368 16.34 -21.73 -0.74
C GLU A 368 14.90 -22.22 -0.90
N ALA A 369 14.15 -22.36 0.20
CA ALA A 369 12.73 -22.68 0.14
C ALA A 369 11.94 -21.58 -0.58
N ALA A 370 12.24 -20.31 -0.31
CA ALA A 370 11.61 -19.17 -0.99
C ALA A 370 11.77 -19.29 -2.53
N LEU A 371 12.98 -19.59 -2.99
CA LEU A 371 13.27 -19.77 -4.42
C LEU A 371 12.50 -20.96 -5.02
N GLU A 372 12.41 -22.10 -4.31
CA GLU A 372 11.64 -23.26 -4.80
C GLU A 372 10.15 -22.91 -4.99
N HIS A 373 9.53 -22.30 -3.97
CA HIS A 373 8.13 -21.90 -4.00
C HIS A 373 7.85 -20.88 -5.12
N LEU A 374 8.69 -19.85 -5.25
CA LEU A 374 8.54 -18.83 -6.31
C LEU A 374 8.74 -19.42 -7.72
N VAL A 375 9.69 -20.33 -7.92
CA VAL A 375 9.87 -21.00 -9.23
C VAL A 375 8.66 -21.85 -9.60
N LEU A 376 8.04 -22.54 -8.63
CA LEU A 376 6.83 -23.33 -8.86
C LEU A 376 5.61 -22.44 -9.16
N ALA A 377 5.41 -21.34 -8.41
CA ALA A 377 4.39 -20.33 -8.73
C ALA A 377 4.55 -19.81 -10.16
N ARG A 378 5.77 -19.39 -10.51
CA ARG A 378 6.14 -18.89 -11.83
C ARG A 378 5.86 -19.90 -12.95
N MET A 379 6.09 -21.19 -12.71
CA MET A 379 5.79 -22.24 -13.68
C MET A 379 4.28 -22.39 -13.91
N ALA A 380 3.47 -22.29 -12.85
CA ALA A 380 2.02 -22.33 -12.96
C ALA A 380 1.45 -21.10 -13.68
N MET A 381 1.93 -19.90 -13.37
CA MET A 381 1.48 -18.66 -14.03
C MET A 381 1.82 -18.62 -15.53
N VAL A 382 2.99 -19.13 -15.93
CA VAL A 382 3.33 -19.31 -17.35
C VAL A 382 2.40 -20.32 -18.05
N ALA A 383 2.02 -21.41 -17.38
CA ALA A 383 1.07 -22.38 -17.95
C ALA A 383 -0.32 -21.77 -18.18
N ASN A 384 -0.72 -20.80 -17.36
CA ASN A 384 -1.99 -20.07 -17.45
C ASN A 384 -1.90 -18.75 -18.25
N SER A 385 -0.80 -18.51 -18.97
CA SER A 385 -0.59 -17.32 -19.81
C SER A 385 -0.64 -15.95 -19.09
N GLN A 386 -0.39 -15.91 -17.77
CA GLN A 386 -0.32 -14.67 -16.99
C GLN A 386 1.06 -13.99 -17.15
N GLU A 387 1.38 -13.52 -18.36
CA GLU A 387 2.71 -12.94 -18.65
C GLU A 387 3.04 -11.67 -17.84
N ALA A 388 2.03 -10.91 -17.39
CA ALA A 388 2.21 -9.75 -16.52
C ALA A 388 2.67 -10.16 -15.10
N GLU A 389 1.93 -11.04 -14.44
CA GLU A 389 2.28 -11.58 -13.10
C GLU A 389 3.63 -12.31 -13.08
N VAL A 390 3.99 -12.97 -14.17
CA VAL A 390 5.28 -13.64 -14.28
C VAL A 390 6.46 -12.66 -14.11
N ALA A 391 6.27 -11.36 -14.40
CA ALA A 391 7.29 -10.33 -14.20
C ALA A 391 7.47 -9.91 -12.73
N SER A 392 6.39 -9.86 -11.93
CA SER A 392 6.50 -9.60 -10.49
C SER A 392 7.17 -10.78 -9.78
N VAL A 393 6.78 -12.02 -10.12
CA VAL A 393 7.44 -13.23 -9.59
C VAL A 393 8.89 -13.37 -10.06
N ASP A 394 9.23 -13.01 -11.31
CA ASP A 394 10.63 -12.95 -11.77
C ASP A 394 11.45 -11.89 -10.97
N CYS A 395 10.84 -10.85 -10.37
CA CYS A 395 11.52 -9.96 -9.41
C CYS A 395 11.82 -10.66 -8.08
N SER A 396 10.83 -11.28 -7.45
CA SER A 396 10.99 -11.97 -6.16
C SER A 396 12.00 -13.12 -6.25
N ILE A 397 12.07 -13.80 -7.40
CA ILE A 397 13.12 -14.79 -7.70
C ILE A 397 14.50 -14.12 -7.77
N GLY A 398 14.60 -12.92 -8.33
CA GLY A 398 15.82 -12.12 -8.32
C GLY A 398 16.27 -11.77 -6.90
N ASP A 399 15.34 -11.46 -6.00
CA ASP A 399 15.61 -11.16 -4.58
C ASP A 399 16.11 -12.40 -3.84
N ALA A 400 15.45 -13.54 -4.02
CA ALA A 400 15.90 -14.80 -3.43
C ALA A 400 17.32 -15.16 -3.91
N TYR A 401 17.63 -14.96 -5.20
CA TYR A 401 19.00 -15.11 -5.70
C TYR A 401 19.97 -14.07 -5.09
N LEU A 402 19.56 -12.81 -4.91
CA LEU A 402 20.39 -11.76 -4.33
C LEU A 402 20.75 -12.09 -2.87
N SER A 403 19.79 -12.54 -2.07
CA SER A 403 20.00 -12.97 -0.68
C SER A 403 20.85 -14.24 -0.58
N LEU A 404 20.73 -15.17 -1.54
CA LEU A 404 21.65 -16.30 -1.72
C LEU A 404 23.04 -15.92 -2.27
N SER A 405 23.32 -14.62 -2.49
CA SER A 405 24.56 -14.11 -3.13
C SER A 405 24.83 -14.67 -4.54
N ARG A 406 23.79 -15.12 -5.25
CA ARG A 406 23.81 -15.65 -6.62
C ARG A 406 23.57 -14.53 -7.63
N TYR A 407 24.52 -13.59 -7.65
CA TYR A 407 24.36 -12.29 -8.31
C TYR A 407 24.11 -12.38 -9.83
N ASP A 408 24.72 -13.35 -10.54
CA ASP A 408 24.53 -13.48 -11.99
C ASP A 408 23.11 -13.97 -12.33
N GLU A 409 22.55 -14.91 -11.55
CA GLU A 409 21.16 -15.35 -11.68
C GLU A 409 20.16 -14.25 -11.26
N ALA A 410 20.45 -13.48 -10.21
CA ALA A 410 19.64 -12.33 -9.81
C ALA A 410 19.56 -11.26 -10.93
N VAL A 411 20.70 -10.89 -11.53
CA VAL A 411 20.73 -9.98 -12.69
C VAL A 411 19.88 -10.53 -13.85
N PHE A 412 19.97 -11.83 -14.14
CA PHE A 412 19.18 -12.45 -15.21
C PHE A 412 17.67 -12.40 -14.93
N ALA A 413 17.26 -12.67 -13.69
CA ALA A 413 15.86 -12.60 -13.27
C ALA A 413 15.31 -11.15 -13.36
N TYR A 414 16.03 -10.16 -12.83
CA TYR A 414 15.64 -8.75 -12.93
C TYR A 414 15.62 -8.24 -14.38
N GLN A 415 16.57 -8.62 -15.24
CA GLN A 415 16.56 -8.23 -16.66
C GLN A 415 15.35 -8.78 -17.43
N LYS A 416 14.87 -9.96 -17.03
CA LYS A 416 13.69 -10.60 -17.61
C LYS A 416 12.40 -9.92 -17.16
N ALA A 417 12.25 -9.65 -15.87
CA ALA A 417 11.15 -8.83 -15.34
C ALA A 417 11.12 -7.44 -16.00
N LEU A 418 12.28 -6.77 -16.11
CA LEU A 418 12.44 -5.49 -16.82
C LEU A 418 11.95 -5.55 -18.27
N THR A 419 12.23 -6.63 -18.98
CA THR A 419 11.82 -6.81 -20.38
C THR A 419 10.31 -7.03 -20.49
N ALA A 420 9.74 -7.81 -19.58
CA ALA A 420 8.29 -8.04 -19.51
C ALA A 420 7.54 -6.74 -19.18
N PHE A 421 7.88 -6.04 -18.09
CA PHE A 421 7.24 -4.77 -17.71
C PHE A 421 7.36 -3.68 -18.77
N LYS A 422 8.49 -3.57 -19.49
CA LYS A 422 8.61 -2.66 -20.64
C LYS A 422 7.64 -2.98 -21.77
N THR A 423 7.32 -4.26 -21.95
CA THR A 423 6.41 -4.73 -23.01
C THR A 423 4.94 -4.59 -22.61
N THR A 424 4.60 -4.84 -21.34
CA THR A 424 3.22 -4.84 -20.83
C THR A 424 2.78 -3.49 -20.27
N LYS A 425 3.53 -2.89 -19.33
CA LYS A 425 3.18 -1.64 -18.64
C LYS A 425 3.84 -0.37 -19.25
N GLY A 426 4.79 -0.54 -20.19
CA GLY A 426 5.43 0.54 -20.95
C GLY A 426 6.60 1.24 -20.25
N GLU A 427 7.50 1.89 -21.01
CA GLU A 427 8.85 2.27 -20.54
C GLU A 427 8.95 3.21 -19.33
N ASN A 428 7.90 3.95 -18.99
CA ASN A 428 7.87 4.91 -17.87
C ASN A 428 6.98 4.43 -16.70
N HIS A 429 6.65 3.15 -16.62
CA HIS A 429 5.88 2.60 -15.50
C HIS A 429 6.73 2.53 -14.21
N PRO A 430 6.21 2.86 -13.02
CA PRO A 430 6.97 2.79 -11.77
C PRO A 430 7.52 1.39 -11.43
N ALA A 431 6.82 0.32 -11.86
CA ALA A 431 7.33 -1.06 -11.81
C ALA A 431 8.69 -1.28 -12.54
N ILE A 432 9.02 -0.45 -13.54
CA ILE A 432 10.37 -0.45 -14.14
C ILE A 432 11.36 0.27 -13.23
N GLY A 433 10.92 1.33 -12.56
CA GLY A 433 11.67 2.02 -11.52
C GLY A 433 12.06 1.09 -10.37
N SER A 434 11.15 0.24 -9.88
CA SER A 434 11.44 -0.71 -8.80
C SER A 434 12.46 -1.76 -9.23
N VAL A 435 12.38 -2.28 -10.47
CA VAL A 435 13.42 -3.17 -11.02
C VAL A 435 14.78 -2.46 -11.17
N PHE A 436 14.79 -1.16 -11.51
CA PHE A 436 16.04 -0.38 -11.47
C PHE A 436 16.58 -0.20 -10.04
N VAL A 437 15.73 -0.01 -9.03
CA VAL A 437 16.17 0.05 -7.62
C VAL A 437 16.81 -1.28 -7.19
N ARG A 438 16.17 -2.41 -7.50
CA ARG A 438 16.69 -3.76 -7.21
C ARG A 438 18.04 -4.02 -7.88
N LEU A 439 18.20 -3.61 -9.14
CA LEU A 439 19.49 -3.64 -9.83
C LEU A 439 20.51 -2.70 -9.17
N ALA A 440 20.10 -1.51 -8.70
CA ALA A 440 20.98 -0.58 -8.01
C ALA A 440 21.53 -1.15 -6.69
N ASP A 441 20.69 -1.82 -5.88
CA ASP A 441 21.12 -2.53 -4.67
C ASP A 441 22.09 -3.67 -4.99
N LEU A 442 21.76 -4.53 -5.96
CA LEU A 442 22.65 -5.61 -6.41
C LEU A 442 24.04 -5.08 -6.84
N TYR A 443 24.06 -4.00 -7.62
CA TYR A 443 25.32 -3.37 -8.03
C TYR A 443 26.05 -2.67 -6.87
N TYR A 444 25.34 -2.14 -5.88
CA TYR A 444 25.93 -1.62 -4.64
C TYR A 444 26.58 -2.74 -3.82
N ARG A 445 25.85 -3.84 -3.51
CA ARG A 445 26.36 -4.99 -2.74
C ARG A 445 27.56 -5.68 -3.41
N THR A 446 27.63 -5.65 -4.75
CA THR A 446 28.79 -6.17 -5.52
C THR A 446 29.93 -5.16 -5.71
N GLY A 447 29.88 -3.99 -5.06
CA GLY A 447 30.92 -2.95 -5.08
C GLY A 447 31.00 -2.13 -6.38
N LYS A 448 30.05 -2.32 -7.31
CA LYS A 448 29.95 -1.65 -8.61
C LYS A 448 29.16 -0.34 -8.47
N LEU A 449 29.73 0.59 -7.71
CA LEU A 449 29.06 1.84 -7.31
C LEU A 449 28.60 2.69 -8.51
N ARG A 450 29.35 2.73 -9.61
CA ARG A 450 28.98 3.51 -10.81
C ARG A 450 27.71 2.96 -11.46
N GLU A 451 27.64 1.65 -11.61
CA GLU A 451 26.47 0.95 -12.13
C GLU A 451 25.28 1.18 -11.20
N SER A 452 25.46 1.05 -9.88
CA SER A 452 24.43 1.35 -8.88
C SER A 452 23.87 2.77 -9.02
N THR A 453 24.72 3.80 -9.01
CA THR A 453 24.29 5.19 -9.21
C THR A 453 23.56 5.38 -10.55
N SER A 454 24.02 4.75 -11.62
CA SER A 454 23.36 4.83 -12.93
C SER A 454 21.95 4.21 -12.93
N TYR A 455 21.71 3.17 -12.13
CA TYR A 455 20.38 2.59 -11.98
C TYR A 455 19.48 3.44 -11.07
N CYS A 456 20.01 4.02 -9.98
CA CYS A 456 19.30 5.04 -9.19
C CYS A 456 18.85 6.21 -10.07
N GLU A 457 19.72 6.75 -10.92
CA GLU A 457 19.35 7.83 -11.86
C GLU A 457 18.25 7.41 -12.84
N ASN A 458 18.26 6.17 -13.33
CA ASN A 458 17.23 5.67 -14.23
C ASN A 458 15.87 5.54 -13.51
N ALA A 459 15.85 5.06 -12.26
CA ALA A 459 14.65 5.02 -11.43
C ALA A 459 14.10 6.43 -11.15
N LEU A 460 14.96 7.38 -10.78
CA LEU A 460 14.57 8.76 -10.53
C LEU A 460 13.96 9.45 -11.76
N ARG A 461 14.44 9.16 -12.98
CA ARG A 461 13.82 9.71 -14.20
C ARG A 461 12.36 9.30 -14.39
N ILE A 462 11.97 8.12 -13.88
CA ILE A 462 10.59 7.65 -13.86
C ILE A 462 9.83 8.34 -12.73
N TYR A 463 10.34 8.27 -11.49
CA TYR A 463 9.65 8.84 -10.32
C TYR A 463 9.51 10.36 -10.33
N GLU A 464 10.40 11.11 -11.00
CA GLU A 464 10.27 12.56 -11.17
C GLU A 464 9.29 12.97 -12.28
N LYS A 465 8.84 12.04 -13.11
CA LYS A 465 7.92 12.27 -14.24
C LYS A 465 6.91 11.12 -14.37
N PRO A 466 6.07 10.88 -13.35
CA PRO A 466 5.09 9.81 -13.38
C PRO A 466 4.07 9.99 -14.51
N MET A 467 3.57 8.88 -15.03
CA MET A 467 2.48 8.89 -16.00
C MET A 467 1.16 9.29 -15.32
N PRO A 468 0.20 9.91 -16.04
CA PRO A 468 -1.14 10.16 -15.49
C PRO A 468 -1.81 8.85 -15.08
N GLY A 469 -2.51 8.88 -13.93
CA GLY A 469 -3.17 7.69 -13.36
C GLY A 469 -2.31 6.93 -12.34
N ILE A 470 -0.99 7.15 -12.31
CA ILE A 470 -0.12 6.58 -11.28
C ILE A 470 -0.39 7.23 -9.92
N PRO A 471 -0.61 6.43 -8.85
CA PRO A 471 -0.78 6.94 -7.50
C PRO A 471 0.44 7.71 -6.95
N PRO A 472 0.26 8.86 -6.28
CA PRO A 472 1.36 9.58 -5.65
C PRO A 472 2.15 8.75 -4.62
N GLU A 473 1.48 7.84 -3.91
CA GLU A 473 2.05 7.00 -2.87
C GLU A 473 3.11 6.04 -3.44
N GLU A 474 2.86 5.43 -4.59
CA GLU A 474 3.80 4.53 -5.28
C GLU A 474 5.10 5.27 -5.66
N ILE A 475 4.97 6.54 -6.09
CA ILE A 475 6.10 7.41 -6.38
C ILE A 475 6.87 7.79 -5.11
N ALA A 476 6.16 8.04 -4.01
CA ALA A 476 6.78 8.35 -2.72
C ALA A 476 7.55 7.14 -2.14
N THR A 477 7.02 5.93 -2.33
CA THR A 477 7.70 4.67 -2.00
C THR A 477 8.99 4.53 -2.81
N GLY A 478 8.91 4.60 -4.14
CA GLY A 478 10.10 4.48 -5.00
C GLY A 478 11.18 5.53 -4.76
N LEU A 479 10.81 6.76 -4.37
CA LEU A 479 11.76 7.79 -3.92
C LEU A 479 12.44 7.41 -2.59
N THR A 480 11.71 6.77 -1.68
CA THR A 480 12.22 6.26 -0.40
C THR A 480 13.20 5.11 -0.64
N ASP A 481 12.89 4.17 -1.52
CA ASP A 481 13.77 3.05 -1.85
C ASP A 481 15.08 3.52 -2.49
N VAL A 482 15.02 4.45 -3.47
CA VAL A 482 16.23 5.05 -4.05
C VAL A 482 17.04 5.79 -2.97
N SER A 483 16.40 6.42 -1.98
CA SER A 483 17.10 7.10 -0.89
C SER A 483 17.92 6.14 -0.03
N ALA A 484 17.43 4.92 0.23
CA ALA A 484 18.14 3.90 0.99
C ALA A 484 19.42 3.42 0.27
N ILE A 485 19.42 3.40 -1.08
CA ILE A 485 20.63 3.09 -1.85
C ILE A 485 21.66 4.25 -1.75
N TYR A 486 21.21 5.51 -1.79
CA TYR A 486 22.10 6.66 -1.57
C TYR A 486 22.64 6.73 -0.13
N GLU A 487 21.82 6.40 0.87
CA GLU A 487 22.24 6.26 2.27
C GLU A 487 23.33 5.19 2.41
N SER A 488 23.12 4.03 1.79
CA SER A 488 24.10 2.93 1.76
C SER A 488 25.40 3.32 1.05
N MET A 489 25.34 4.14 0.00
CA MET A 489 26.51 4.76 -0.64
C MET A 489 27.14 5.91 0.17
N ASN A 490 26.61 6.25 1.35
CA ASN A 490 27.01 7.36 2.21
C ASN A 490 26.86 8.75 1.52
N ASP A 491 25.94 8.89 0.57
CA ASP A 491 25.48 10.18 0.03
C ASP A 491 24.20 10.64 0.76
N LEU A 492 24.38 10.91 2.05
CA LEU A 492 23.31 11.30 2.97
C LEU A 492 22.59 12.57 2.50
N ASP A 493 23.31 13.49 1.85
CA ASP A 493 22.74 14.71 1.28
C ASP A 493 21.75 14.43 0.14
N GLN A 494 21.95 13.40 -0.69
CA GLN A 494 20.95 13.01 -1.70
C GLN A 494 19.81 12.20 -1.08
N ALA A 495 20.12 11.27 -0.18
CA ALA A 495 19.11 10.48 0.52
C ALA A 495 18.08 11.39 1.25
N ILE A 496 18.56 12.38 2.03
CA ILE A 496 17.71 13.38 2.70
C ILE A 496 16.84 14.16 1.70
N LYS A 497 17.37 14.57 0.53
CA LYS A 497 16.59 15.28 -0.50
C LYS A 497 15.47 14.42 -1.09
N LEU A 498 15.71 13.12 -1.26
CA LEU A 498 14.70 12.18 -1.77
C LEU A 498 13.62 11.91 -0.73
N LEU A 499 13.99 11.67 0.52
CA LEU A 499 13.05 11.55 1.63
C LEU A 499 12.18 12.81 1.82
N GLN A 500 12.76 14.01 1.65
CA GLN A 500 11.98 15.26 1.67
C GLN A 500 10.95 15.34 0.52
N LYS A 501 11.23 14.78 -0.66
CA LYS A 501 10.25 14.68 -1.75
C LYS A 501 9.15 13.68 -1.41
N ALA A 502 9.50 12.48 -0.93
CA ALA A 502 8.53 11.45 -0.52
C ALA A 502 7.62 11.94 0.62
N LEU A 503 8.18 12.54 1.66
CA LEU A 503 7.44 13.12 2.79
C LEU A 503 6.51 14.26 2.37
N LYS A 504 6.87 15.04 1.34
CA LYS A 504 5.95 16.05 0.80
C LYS A 504 4.70 15.39 0.20
N ILE A 505 4.86 14.28 -0.53
CA ILE A 505 3.74 13.55 -1.12
C ILE A 505 2.88 12.91 -0.03
N TYR A 506 3.46 12.15 0.89
CA TYR A 506 2.68 11.48 1.95
C TYR A 506 1.96 12.44 2.91
N ASN A 507 2.45 13.68 3.10
CA ASN A 507 1.73 14.67 3.92
C ASN A 507 0.42 15.16 3.29
N ASP A 508 0.27 15.05 1.97
CA ASP A 508 -0.97 15.39 1.26
C ASP A 508 -2.00 14.22 1.30
N VAL A 509 -1.61 13.05 1.86
CA VAL A 509 -2.38 11.80 1.88
C VAL A 509 -2.87 11.44 3.30
N PRO A 510 -4.19 11.36 3.55
CA PRO A 510 -4.74 10.90 4.83
C PRO A 510 -4.31 9.46 5.18
N GLY A 511 -4.10 9.16 6.46
CA GLY A 511 -3.85 7.79 6.94
C GLY A 511 -2.40 7.27 6.81
N GLN A 512 -1.46 8.06 6.28
CA GLN A 512 -0.04 7.69 6.10
C GLN A 512 0.89 8.15 7.25
N GLN A 513 0.33 8.44 8.43
CA GLN A 513 1.10 9.06 9.53
C GLN A 513 2.23 8.18 10.10
N SER A 514 2.10 6.84 10.04
CA SER A 514 3.17 5.92 10.44
C SER A 514 4.34 5.96 9.44
N THR A 515 4.03 5.89 8.13
CA THR A 515 4.99 6.03 7.02
C THR A 515 5.77 7.35 7.10
N VAL A 516 5.06 8.46 7.35
CA VAL A 516 5.68 9.78 7.55
C VAL A 516 6.61 9.78 8.78
N ALA A 517 6.22 9.15 9.88
CA ALA A 517 7.08 9.03 11.06
C ALA A 517 8.33 8.16 10.80
N GLY A 518 8.21 7.10 10.00
CA GLY A 518 9.32 6.29 9.51
C GLY A 518 10.36 7.12 8.76
N ILE A 519 9.89 7.88 7.76
CA ILE A 519 10.75 8.78 6.95
C ILE A 519 11.39 9.87 7.82
N GLU A 520 10.63 10.48 8.73
CA GLU A 520 11.18 11.48 9.66
C GLU A 520 12.25 10.90 10.59
N ALA A 521 12.08 9.66 11.07
CA ALA A 521 13.09 8.99 11.88
C ALA A 521 14.35 8.65 11.08
N GLN A 522 14.23 8.16 9.84
CA GLN A 522 15.37 7.90 8.96
C GLN A 522 16.14 9.20 8.63
N MET A 523 15.43 10.29 8.33
CA MET A 523 16.04 11.63 8.23
C MET A 523 16.74 12.04 9.55
N GLY A 524 16.15 11.71 10.70
CA GLY A 524 16.73 11.94 12.02
C GLY A 524 18.08 11.25 12.23
N VAL A 525 18.21 10.00 11.80
CA VAL A 525 19.49 9.25 11.80
C VAL A 525 20.51 9.92 10.88
N MET A 526 20.14 10.23 9.63
CA MET A 526 21.08 10.84 8.69
C MET A 526 21.54 12.25 9.12
N TYR A 527 20.66 13.06 9.72
CA TYR A 527 21.06 14.34 10.32
C TYR A 527 22.03 14.15 11.49
N TYR A 528 21.87 13.10 12.30
CA TYR A 528 22.82 12.77 13.37
C TYR A 528 24.20 12.41 12.80
N MET A 529 24.24 11.57 11.76
CA MET A 529 25.49 11.18 11.07
C MET A 529 26.23 12.38 10.44
N LEU A 530 25.49 13.38 9.95
CA LEU A 530 26.04 14.64 9.45
C LEU A 530 26.49 15.63 10.56
N GLY A 531 26.27 15.30 11.84
CA GLY A 531 26.53 16.19 12.97
C GLY A 531 25.48 17.31 13.18
N ASN A 532 24.40 17.28 12.41
CA ASN A 532 23.26 18.21 12.48
C ASN A 532 22.29 17.76 13.59
N TYR A 533 22.79 17.73 14.83
CA TYR A 533 22.03 17.20 15.98
C TYR A 533 20.75 17.98 16.29
N SER A 534 20.67 19.25 15.86
CA SER A 534 19.47 20.06 16.08
C SER A 534 18.32 19.60 15.20
N GLU A 535 18.60 19.40 13.92
CA GLU A 535 17.72 18.86 12.88
C GLU A 535 17.35 17.41 13.19
N SER A 536 18.31 16.58 13.61
CA SER A 536 18.09 15.21 14.06
C SER A 536 17.04 15.11 15.17
N TYR A 537 17.21 15.88 16.25
CA TYR A 537 16.25 15.96 17.35
C TYR A 537 14.86 16.41 16.86
N ASN A 538 14.79 17.43 15.99
CA ASN A 538 13.51 17.93 15.48
C ASN A 538 12.78 16.86 14.64
N SER A 539 13.52 16.14 13.79
CA SER A 539 13.03 15.00 13.01
C SER A 539 12.46 13.89 13.90
N PHE A 540 13.23 13.41 14.89
CA PHE A 540 12.74 12.38 15.81
C PHE A 540 11.56 12.86 16.67
N SER A 541 11.58 14.11 17.15
CA SER A 541 10.48 14.70 17.91
C SER A 541 9.17 14.73 17.11
N SER A 542 9.25 15.03 15.80
CA SER A 542 8.10 14.96 14.88
C SER A 542 7.60 13.53 14.70
N ALA A 543 8.50 12.58 14.45
CA ALA A 543 8.17 11.15 14.29
C ALA A 543 7.49 10.57 15.54
N ILE A 544 8.11 10.74 16.71
CA ILE A 544 7.61 10.28 18.01
C ILE A 544 6.25 10.89 18.34
N SER A 545 6.01 12.16 17.97
CA SER A 545 4.71 12.81 18.15
C SER A 545 3.61 12.16 17.31
N LYS A 546 3.90 11.71 16.08
CA LYS A 546 2.95 10.97 15.22
C LYS A 546 2.71 9.55 15.74
N LEU A 547 3.77 8.81 16.06
CA LEU A 547 3.67 7.45 16.62
C LEU A 547 2.85 7.41 17.92
N ARG A 548 3.01 8.42 18.79
CA ARG A 548 2.19 8.60 20.00
C ARG A 548 0.69 8.82 19.72
N ILE A 549 0.31 9.29 18.53
CA ILE A 549 -1.10 9.48 18.12
C ILE A 549 -1.65 8.20 17.48
N CYS A 550 -0.87 7.51 16.66
CA CYS A 550 -1.25 6.30 15.92
C CYS A 550 -1.57 5.05 16.77
N ARG A 551 -1.63 5.16 18.11
CA ARG A 551 -1.76 4.08 19.11
C ARG A 551 -0.68 2.99 19.08
N ASP A 552 0.22 3.01 18.10
CA ASP A 552 1.43 2.18 17.99
C ASP A 552 2.52 2.55 19.03
N LYS A 553 2.11 2.71 20.29
CA LYS A 553 2.94 3.14 21.45
C LYS A 553 3.83 2.01 21.99
N LYS A 554 3.87 0.90 21.26
CA LYS A 554 4.38 -0.41 21.67
C LYS A 554 4.97 -1.18 20.49
N SER A 555 5.46 -0.49 19.45
CA SER A 555 6.34 -1.13 18.48
C SER A 555 7.80 -1.03 18.95
N ALA A 556 8.59 -2.06 18.65
CA ALA A 556 10.04 -2.01 18.82
C ALA A 556 10.65 -0.78 18.12
N PHE A 557 10.12 -0.44 16.94
CA PHE A 557 10.47 0.76 16.19
C PHE A 557 10.28 2.06 17.00
N PHE A 558 9.17 2.21 17.72
CA PHE A 558 8.94 3.38 18.59
C PHE A 558 9.97 3.48 19.72
N GLY A 559 10.34 2.34 20.33
CA GLY A 559 11.43 2.26 21.32
C GLY A 559 12.81 2.62 20.74
N ILE A 560 13.13 2.14 19.53
CA ILE A 560 14.37 2.50 18.82
C ILE A 560 14.41 4.00 18.50
N ALA A 561 13.30 4.58 18.02
CA ALA A 561 13.22 6.00 17.71
C ALA A 561 13.43 6.88 18.96
N LEU A 562 12.85 6.50 20.11
CA LEU A 562 13.09 7.16 21.40
C LEU A 562 14.57 7.11 21.81
N ASN A 563 15.23 5.96 21.65
CA ASN A 563 16.66 5.80 21.93
C ASN A 563 17.53 6.70 21.01
N GLN A 564 17.22 6.78 19.71
CA GLN A 564 17.93 7.66 18.78
C GLN A 564 17.69 9.15 19.09
N MET A 565 16.48 9.54 19.52
CA MET A 565 16.20 10.88 20.02
C MET A 565 17.03 11.18 21.29
N GLY A 566 17.15 10.21 22.21
CA GLY A 566 17.99 10.32 23.40
C GLY A 566 19.47 10.57 23.06
N LEU A 567 20.01 9.90 22.05
CA LEU A 567 21.38 10.15 21.55
C LEU A 567 21.53 11.57 20.98
N ALA A 568 20.54 12.06 20.22
CA ALA A 568 20.53 13.46 19.75
C ALA A 568 20.47 14.45 20.94
N CYS A 569 19.72 14.14 22.00
CA CYS A 569 19.70 14.93 23.24
C CYS A 569 21.07 14.95 23.95
N VAL A 570 21.80 13.83 24.01
CA VAL A 570 23.16 13.78 24.58
C VAL A 570 24.10 14.73 23.83
N GLN A 571 24.11 14.69 22.49
CA GLN A 571 24.96 15.58 21.68
C GLN A 571 24.55 17.06 21.77
N ARG A 572 23.27 17.33 22.07
CA ARG A 572 22.74 18.68 22.36
C ARG A 572 22.96 19.13 23.81
N TYR A 573 23.63 18.32 24.65
CA TYR A 573 23.78 18.53 26.10
C TYR A 573 22.46 18.60 26.88
N ALA A 574 21.36 18.09 26.32
CA ALA A 574 20.05 17.97 26.97
C ALA A 574 19.98 16.69 27.85
N ILE A 575 20.97 16.52 28.74
CA ILE A 575 21.27 15.24 29.40
C ILE A 575 20.10 14.71 30.26
N LYS A 576 19.28 15.58 30.85
CA LYS A 576 18.10 15.16 31.63
C LYS A 576 17.00 14.56 30.75
N GLU A 577 16.72 15.20 29.62
CA GLU A 577 15.74 14.73 28.64
C GLU A 577 16.21 13.42 27.99
N ALA A 578 17.51 13.26 27.77
CA ALA A 578 18.08 12.00 27.32
C ALA A 578 17.78 10.83 28.28
N VAL A 579 17.91 11.02 29.60
CA VAL A 579 17.53 9.99 30.60
C VAL A 579 16.05 9.62 30.51
N GLU A 580 15.16 10.61 30.41
CA GLU A 580 13.72 10.38 30.30
C GLU A 580 13.38 9.56 29.04
N LEU A 581 13.99 9.91 27.90
CA LEU A 581 13.82 9.18 26.64
C LEU A 581 14.41 7.76 26.68
N PHE A 582 15.58 7.57 27.31
CA PHE A 582 16.19 6.24 27.44
C PHE A 582 15.41 5.31 28.38
N GLU A 583 14.84 5.80 29.49
CA GLU A 583 13.99 4.96 30.35
C GLU A 583 12.64 4.62 29.68
N GLU A 584 12.05 5.55 28.90
CA GLU A 584 10.86 5.25 28.08
C GLU A 584 11.18 4.18 27.01
N ALA A 585 12.28 4.37 26.26
CA ALA A 585 12.76 3.41 25.26
C ALA A 585 13.04 2.03 25.85
N LYS A 586 13.70 1.97 27.02
CA LYS A 586 14.00 0.72 27.73
C LYS A 586 12.73 -0.02 28.12
N SER A 587 11.77 0.66 28.74
CA SER A 587 10.51 0.03 29.17
C SER A 587 9.70 -0.55 28.01
N ILE A 588 9.83 0.02 26.81
CA ILE A 588 9.16 -0.47 25.60
C ILE A 588 9.95 -1.65 25.02
N LEU A 589 11.26 -1.52 24.81
CA LEU A 589 12.07 -2.60 24.23
C LEU A 589 12.19 -3.83 25.13
N GLU A 590 12.19 -3.68 26.47
CA GLU A 590 12.07 -4.80 27.40
C GLU A 590 10.71 -5.51 27.30
N GLN A 591 9.63 -4.80 26.95
CA GLN A 591 8.31 -5.39 26.76
C GLN A 591 8.18 -6.10 25.41
N GLU A 592 8.63 -5.48 24.32
CA GLU A 592 8.36 -5.95 22.96
C GLU A 592 9.43 -6.93 22.44
N CYS A 593 10.71 -6.63 22.64
CA CYS A 593 11.82 -7.49 22.18
C CYS A 593 12.41 -8.37 23.30
N GLY A 594 12.05 -8.09 24.55
CA GLY A 594 12.62 -8.72 25.73
C GLY A 594 13.92 -8.06 26.22
N PRO A 595 14.35 -8.38 27.46
CA PRO A 595 15.48 -7.73 28.13
C PRO A 595 16.86 -8.05 27.55
N TYR A 596 16.95 -9.07 26.69
CA TYR A 596 18.20 -9.56 26.10
C TYR A 596 18.44 -9.10 24.65
N HIS A 597 17.48 -8.41 24.03
CA HIS A 597 17.59 -8.00 22.64
C HIS A 597 18.72 -6.97 22.44
N PRO A 598 19.47 -7.01 21.30
CA PRO A 598 20.55 -6.06 21.04
C PRO A 598 20.14 -4.58 21.17
N ASP A 599 18.94 -4.21 20.72
CA ASP A 599 18.44 -2.83 20.88
C ASP A 599 18.20 -2.48 22.35
N THR A 600 17.57 -3.39 23.12
CA THR A 600 17.35 -3.22 24.57
C THR A 600 18.69 -3.01 25.29
N LEU A 601 19.67 -3.88 25.03
CA LEU A 601 21.03 -3.78 25.59
C LEU A 601 21.74 -2.48 25.15
N SER A 602 21.46 -1.97 23.95
CA SER A 602 21.99 -0.69 23.48
C SER A 602 21.42 0.49 24.28
N VAL A 603 20.13 0.46 24.62
CA VAL A 603 19.53 1.47 25.53
C VAL A 603 20.14 1.40 26.92
N TYR A 604 20.36 0.20 27.45
CA TYR A 604 21.06 -0.01 28.73
C TYR A 604 22.44 0.65 28.75
N SER A 605 23.24 0.45 27.70
CA SER A 605 24.56 1.08 27.55
C SER A 605 24.46 2.62 27.49
N ASN A 606 23.53 3.15 26.70
CA ASN A 606 23.30 4.60 26.57
C ASN A 606 22.85 5.23 27.90
N LEU A 607 21.95 4.57 28.63
CA LEU A 607 21.45 5.00 29.93
C LEU A 607 22.57 5.00 30.99
N ALA A 608 23.41 3.96 31.02
CA ALA A 608 24.55 3.88 31.93
C ALA A 608 25.57 5.01 31.69
N GLY A 609 25.94 5.26 30.42
CA GLY A 609 26.82 6.37 30.06
C GLY A 609 26.23 7.75 30.37
N THR A 610 24.90 7.90 30.24
CA THR A 610 24.20 9.15 30.57
C THR A 610 24.15 9.37 32.09
N TYR A 611 23.97 8.33 32.91
CA TYR A 611 24.06 8.44 34.36
C TYR A 611 25.47 8.75 34.86
N ASP A 612 26.52 8.23 34.21
CA ASP A 612 27.90 8.62 34.50
C ASP A 612 28.11 10.12 34.25
N ALA A 613 27.63 10.64 33.11
CA ALA A 613 27.70 12.06 32.76
C ALA A 613 26.96 13.00 33.73
N ILE A 614 25.92 12.51 34.43
CA ILE A 614 25.21 13.24 35.51
C ILE A 614 25.93 13.10 36.87
N GLY A 615 26.91 12.19 37.00
CA GLY A 615 27.54 11.83 38.27
C GLY A 615 26.69 10.93 39.17
N SER A 616 25.67 10.27 38.62
CA SER A 616 24.74 9.39 39.34
C SER A 616 25.28 7.96 39.47
N LEU A 617 26.44 7.82 40.12
CA LEU A 617 27.21 6.57 40.21
C LEU A 617 26.37 5.36 40.68
N PHE A 618 25.42 5.55 41.59
CA PHE A 618 24.54 4.47 42.06
C PHE A 618 23.64 3.91 40.95
N LEU A 619 23.01 4.78 40.15
CA LEU A 619 22.15 4.38 39.03
C LEU A 619 22.97 3.80 37.88
N MET A 620 24.13 4.41 37.59
CA MET A 620 25.09 3.91 36.60
C MET A 620 25.55 2.47 36.92
N LEU A 621 25.93 2.19 38.17
CA LEU A 621 26.29 0.84 38.61
C LEU A 621 25.10 -0.12 38.59
N PHE A 622 23.90 0.33 38.97
CA PHE A 622 22.70 -0.52 38.95
C PHE A 622 22.35 -0.97 37.52
N VAL A 623 22.28 -0.04 36.57
CA VAL A 623 22.00 -0.32 35.15
C VAL A 623 23.11 -1.16 34.51
N SER A 624 24.38 -0.89 34.83
CA SER A 624 25.52 -1.67 34.32
C SER A 624 25.53 -3.11 34.85
N CYS A 625 25.19 -3.32 36.13
CA CYS A 625 25.06 -4.65 36.71
C CYS A 625 23.88 -5.43 36.13
N ASP A 626 22.72 -4.79 35.94
CA ASP A 626 21.56 -5.42 35.29
C ASP A 626 21.89 -5.84 33.84
N MET A 627 22.56 -4.97 33.08
CA MET A 627 23.05 -5.28 31.73
C MET A 627 24.07 -6.43 31.71
N MET A 628 25.04 -6.46 32.63
CA MET A 628 26.02 -7.55 32.71
C MET A 628 25.40 -8.88 33.13
N LEU A 629 24.42 -8.88 34.05
CA LEU A 629 23.66 -10.07 34.40
C LEU A 629 22.87 -10.59 33.19
N LYS A 630 22.31 -9.69 32.37
CA LYS A 630 21.59 -10.04 31.15
C LYS A 630 22.52 -10.58 30.04
N GLN A 631 23.74 -10.06 29.88
CA GLN A 631 24.68 -10.56 28.86
C GLN A 631 25.29 -11.95 29.14
N VAL A 632 25.07 -12.54 30.32
CA VAL A 632 25.70 -13.80 30.76
C VAL A 632 24.69 -14.97 30.86
N GLY A 633 23.39 -14.69 30.72
CA GLY A 633 22.30 -15.68 30.69
C GLY A 633 21.89 -16.07 29.28
#